data_AF-A0A3C0L4G5-F1
#
_entry.id   AF-A0A3C0L4G5-F1
#
_cell.length_a   1.000
_cell.length_b   1.000
_cell.length_c   1.000
_cell.angle_alpha   90.00
_cell.angle_beta   90.00
_cell.angle_gamma   90.00
#
_symmetry.space_group_name_H-M   'P 1'
#
loop_
_entity.id
_entity.type
_entity.pdbx_description
1 polymer ?
#
loop_
_entity_poly.entity_id
_entity_poly.type
_entity_poly.pdbx_seq_one_letter_code
_entity_poly.pdbx_strand_id
1 'polypeptide(L)'
;PNVPEDYVHRIGRTARAGSSGAAVSLVAADEFKQLRDIERLILKPIERVEVEGFEPDHQVPESGSIPSRPRNNPRQGAPAR
;
A
#
# COMPACT_ATOMS: atom_id res chain seq x y z
N PRO A 1 -0.11 2.63 11.21
CA PRO A 1 -0.57 4.03 11.28
C PRO A 1 -1.86 4.10 10.48
N ASN A 2 -2.89 4.77 11.01
CA ASN A 2 -4.23 4.67 10.43
C ASN A 2 -4.42 5.52 9.16
N VAL A 3 -3.47 6.42 8.86
CA VAL A 3 -3.43 7.26 7.66
C VAL A 3 -2.34 6.75 6.72
N PRO A 4 -2.66 6.36 5.47
CA PRO A 4 -1.69 5.85 4.50
C PRO A 4 -0.57 6.84 4.15
N GLU A 5 -0.84 8.14 4.14
CA GLU A 5 0.17 9.16 3.85
C GLU A 5 1.25 9.21 4.93
N ASP A 6 0.87 9.01 6.19
CA ASP A 6 1.82 8.93 7.30
C ASP A 6 2.75 7.71 7.16
N TYR A 7 2.26 6.63 6.56
CA TYR A 7 3.10 5.48 6.25
C TYR A 7 4.24 5.87 5.31
N VAL A 8 3.93 6.56 4.20
CA VAL A 8 4.93 7.02 3.22
C VAL A 8 5.96 7.95 3.85
N HIS A 9 5.53 8.91 4.66
CA HIS A 9 6.44 9.82 5.36
C HIS A 9 7.34 9.10 6.36
N ARG A 10 6.85 8.02 7.01
CA ARG A 10 7.65 7.21 7.93
C ARG A 10 8.71 6.40 7.20
N ILE A 11 8.31 5.66 6.17
CA ILE A 11 9.26 4.82 5.43
C ILE A 11 10.22 5.66 4.57
N GLY A 12 9.83 6.88 4.18
CA GLY A 12 10.69 7.84 3.48
C GLY A 12 11.88 8.35 4.29
N ARG A 13 12.02 7.94 5.57
CA ARG A 13 13.22 8.16 6.37
C ARG A 13 14.29 7.07 6.17
N THR A 14 13.93 5.95 5.56
CA THR A 14 14.84 4.87 5.18
C THR A 14 15.57 5.25 3.88
N ALA A 15 16.80 4.78 3.68
CA ALA A 15 17.67 5.12 2.55
C ALA A 15 18.05 6.64 2.46
N ARG A 16 19.34 6.97 2.55
CA ARG A 16 19.86 8.33 2.27
C ARG A 16 21.07 8.24 1.34
N ALA A 17 21.29 9.28 0.55
CA ALA A 17 22.47 9.42 -0.31
C ALA A 17 22.75 8.19 -1.22
N GLY A 18 21.71 7.64 -1.86
CA GLY A 18 21.84 6.51 -2.78
C GLY A 18 22.03 5.13 -2.14
N SER A 19 22.01 5.04 -0.81
CA SER A 19 22.04 3.75 -0.10
C SER A 19 20.67 3.07 -0.14
N SER A 20 20.64 1.74 -0.11
CA SER A 20 19.40 0.98 0.07
C SER A 20 18.86 1.15 1.50
N GLY A 21 17.55 1.06 1.65
CA GLY A 21 16.84 1.11 2.94
C GLY A 21 15.71 0.11 2.93
N ALA A 22 15.39 -0.46 4.10
CA ALA A 22 14.31 -1.40 4.27
C ALA A 22 13.34 -0.89 5.34
N ALA A 23 12.05 -1.15 5.13
CA ALA A 23 11.00 -0.89 6.10
C ALA A 23 10.16 -2.16 6.24
N VAL A 24 10.03 -2.67 7.46
CA VAL A 24 9.22 -3.84 7.80
C VAL A 24 8.03 -3.36 8.62
N SER A 25 6.84 -3.83 8.29
CA SER A 25 5.61 -3.52 9.02
C SER A 25 4.98 -4.82 9.49
N LEU A 26 4.61 -4.87 10.77
CA LEU A 26 3.80 -5.93 11.33
C LEU A 26 2.33 -5.53 11.14
N VAL A 27 1.54 -6.42 10.58
CA VAL A 27 0.14 -6.17 10.21
C VAL A 27 -0.70 -7.37 10.63
N ALA A 28 -1.81 -7.11 11.34
CA ALA A 28 -2.80 -8.13 11.67
C ALA A 28 -3.97 -8.16 10.67
N ALA A 29 -4.79 -9.20 10.72
CA ALA A 29 -5.88 -9.42 9.76
C ALA A 29 -6.95 -8.31 9.78
N ASP A 30 -7.19 -7.70 10.94
CA ASP A 30 -8.08 -6.55 11.14
C ASP A 30 -7.55 -5.25 10.50
N GLU A 31 -6.24 -5.13 10.37
CA GLU A 31 -5.55 -4.00 9.73
C GLU A 31 -5.45 -4.13 8.20
N PHE A 32 -6.01 -5.19 7.61
CA PHE A 32 -5.94 -5.43 6.16
C PHE A 32 -6.41 -4.25 5.31
N LYS A 33 -7.44 -3.52 5.77
CA LYS A 33 -7.93 -2.32 5.05
C LYS A 33 -6.84 -1.25 4.95
N GLN A 34 -6.09 -1.03 6.03
CA GLN A 34 -5.02 -0.04 6.06
C GLN A 34 -3.87 -0.46 5.14
N LEU A 35 -3.49 -1.75 5.17
CA LEU A 35 -2.51 -2.32 4.26
C LEU A 35 -2.90 -2.09 2.79
N ARG A 36 -4.17 -2.36 2.45
CA ARG A 36 -4.68 -2.15 1.09
C ARG A 36 -4.64 -0.71 0.64
N ASP A 37 -4.96 0.23 1.52
CA ASP A 37 -4.93 1.65 1.20
C ASP A 37 -3.49 2.16 1.02
N ILE A 38 -2.54 1.65 1.80
CA ILE A 38 -1.10 1.89 1.62
C ILE A 38 -0.63 1.36 0.26
N GLU A 39 -0.94 0.10 -0.08
CA GLU A 39 -0.55 -0.52 -1.35
C GLU A 39 -1.11 0.26 -2.56
N ARG A 40 -2.37 0.72 -2.46
CA ARG A 40 -2.97 1.60 -3.48
C ARG A 40 -2.26 2.94 -3.59
N LEU A 41 -1.82 3.53 -2.47
CA LEU A 41 -1.11 4.80 -2.48
C LEU A 41 0.28 4.68 -3.12
N ILE A 42 1.02 3.61 -2.80
CA ILE A 42 2.36 3.34 -3.37
C ILE A 42 2.31 2.63 -4.74
N LEU A 43 1.11 2.24 -5.18
CA LEU A 43 0.82 1.52 -6.43
C LEU A 43 1.58 0.20 -6.58
N LYS A 44 1.92 -0.46 -5.47
CA LYS A 44 2.69 -1.70 -5.44
C LYS A 44 2.23 -2.59 -4.29
N PRO A 45 2.11 -3.91 -4.50
CA PRO A 45 1.87 -4.83 -3.40
C PRO A 45 3.10 -4.90 -2.50
N ILE A 46 2.89 -5.04 -1.19
CA ILE A 46 3.97 -5.24 -0.23
C ILE A 46 4.17 -6.75 -0.07
N GLU A 47 5.43 -7.19 -0.18
CA GLU A 47 5.79 -8.59 0.03
C GLU A 47 5.50 -9.00 1.48
N ARG A 48 4.87 -10.16 1.64
CA ARG A 48 4.52 -10.71 2.95
C ARG A 48 5.46 -11.86 3.24
N VAL A 49 6.08 -11.81 4.41
CA VAL A 49 7.01 -12.83 4.88
C VAL A 49 6.47 -13.36 6.20
N GLU A 50 6.21 -14.65 6.25
CA GLU A 50 5.91 -15.35 7.50
C GLU A 50 7.23 -15.66 8.20
N VAL A 51 7.26 -15.45 9.51
CA VAL A 51 8.43 -15.71 10.34
C VAL A 51 8.14 -16.94 11.18
N GLU A 52 9.03 -17.93 11.13
CA GLU A 52 8.90 -19.20 11.88
C GLU A 52 8.71 -18.93 13.38
N GLY A 53 7.69 -19.54 13.98
CA GLY A 53 7.31 -19.35 15.38
C GLY A 53 6.49 -18.09 15.67
N PHE A 54 6.17 -17.29 14.65
CA PHE A 54 5.29 -16.12 14.72
C PHE A 54 4.16 -16.20 13.68
N GLU A 55 3.68 -17.41 13.42
CA GLU A 55 2.57 -17.65 12.50
C GLU A 55 1.31 -16.94 13.03
N PRO A 56 0.66 -16.10 12.22
CA PRO A 56 -0.55 -15.42 12.65
C PRO A 56 -1.71 -16.43 12.77
N ASP A 57 -2.41 -16.39 13.90
CA ASP A 57 -3.61 -17.20 14.14
C ASP A 57 -4.73 -16.89 13.13
N HIS A 58 -4.80 -15.62 12.70
CA HIS A 58 -5.70 -15.16 11.64
C HIS A 58 -4.91 -14.64 10.45
N GLN A 59 -5.04 -15.30 9.30
CA GLN A 59 -4.33 -14.91 8.08
C GLN A 59 -4.85 -13.58 7.53
N VAL A 60 -3.90 -12.72 7.13
CA VAL A 60 -4.20 -11.48 6.41
C VAL A 60 -4.65 -11.85 4.99
N PRO A 61 -5.86 -11.45 4.53
CA PRO A 61 -6.34 -11.80 3.19
C PRO A 61 -5.39 -11.33 2.08
N GLU A 62 -5.30 -12.02 0.95
CA GLU A 62 -4.39 -11.63 -0.12
C GLU A 62 -4.71 -10.27 -0.75
N SER A 63 -3.64 -9.58 -1.13
CA SER A 63 -3.74 -8.34 -1.86
C SER A 63 -3.95 -8.58 -3.36
N GLY A 64 -5.15 -8.96 -3.79
CA GLY A 64 -5.55 -9.01 -5.21
C GLY A 64 -5.23 -7.72 -6.00
N SER A 65 -5.37 -7.75 -7.34
CA SER A 65 -4.85 -6.72 -8.25
C SER A 65 -5.14 -5.28 -7.80
N ILE A 66 -4.08 -4.48 -7.65
CA ILE A 66 -4.20 -3.05 -7.34
C ILE A 66 -4.76 -2.36 -8.60
N PRO A 67 -5.97 -1.77 -8.56
CA PRO A 67 -6.47 -1.03 -9.70
C PRO A 67 -5.59 0.20 -9.89
N SER A 68 -4.78 0.20 -10.95
CA SER A 68 -4.11 1.40 -11.43
C SER A 68 -5.20 2.45 -11.67
N ARG A 69 -5.14 3.57 -10.92
CA ARG A 69 -6.08 4.69 -10.87
C ARG A 69 -7.11 4.73 -12.02
N PRO A 70 -8.42 4.91 -11.73
CA PRO A 70 -9.39 5.16 -12.79
C PRO A 70 -8.90 6.37 -13.59
N ARG A 71 -8.69 6.14 -14.89
CA ARG A 71 -8.24 7.14 -15.84
C ARG A 71 -9.32 8.22 -15.85
N ASN A 72 -9.08 9.35 -15.18
CA ASN A 72 -9.96 10.51 -15.23
C ASN A 72 -10.09 10.87 -16.72
N ASN A 73 -11.26 10.61 -17.30
CA ASN A 73 -11.53 10.81 -18.71
C ASN A 73 -12.28 12.15 -18.82
N PRO A 74 -11.61 13.29 -19.07
CA PRO A 74 -12.29 14.55 -19.30
C PRO A 74 -12.90 14.51 -20.71
N ARG A 75 -14.00 13.78 -20.85
CA ARG A 75 -14.80 13.75 -22.08
C ARG A 75 -16.26 13.71 -21.69
N GLN A 76 -16.85 14.89 -21.51
CA GLN A 76 -18.19 15.24 -21.95
C GLN A 76 -18.49 16.68 -21.53
N GLY A 77 -18.51 17.60 -22.49
CA GLY A 77 -18.84 18.99 -22.22
C GLY A 77 -18.59 20.04 -23.30
N ALA A 78 -18.51 19.68 -24.59
CA ALA A 78 -18.73 20.59 -25.74
C ALA A 78 -18.68 19.76 -27.04
N PRO A 79 -19.33 20.14 -28.16
CA PRO A 79 -20.23 21.28 -28.41
C PRO A 79 -21.56 20.86 -29.10
N ALA A 80 -22.58 21.72 -29.14
CA ALA A 80 -23.60 21.67 -30.20
C ALA A 80 -24.38 22.98 -30.35
N ARG A 81 -24.10 23.67 -31.47
CA ARG A 81 -24.85 24.73 -32.19
C ARG A 81 -25.01 26.11 -31.57
#